data_AF-A0A0F9HJK0-F1
#
_entry.id   AF-A0A0F9HJK0-F1
#
_cell.length_a   1.000
_cell.length_b   1.000
_cell.length_c   1.000
_cell.angle_alpha   90.00
_cell.angle_beta   90.00
_cell.angle_gamma   90.00
#
_symmetry.space_group_name_H-M   'P 1'
#
loop_
_entity.id
_entity.type
_entity.pdbx_description
1 polymer ?
#
loop_
_entity_poly.entity_id
_entity_poly.type
_entity_poly.pdbx_seq_one_letter_code
_entity_poly.pdbx_strand_id
1 'polypeptide(L)'
;MITGEQYLFVDVTCYSCGKLMALTNSTEVDGRKFCNNCIEERECATCTKVIVPATEFKDELSTQEYKISGMCQKCQDSVFD
;
A
#
# COMPACT_ATOMS: atom_id res chain seq x y z
N MET A 1 -8.32 37.40 23.19
CA MET A 1 -8.42 36.83 21.83
C MET A 1 -7.26 35.85 21.68
N ILE A 2 -7.48 34.58 21.97
CA ILE A 2 -6.50 33.54 21.68
C ILE A 2 -7.05 32.87 20.43
N THR A 3 -6.62 33.34 19.26
CA THR A 3 -6.93 32.71 17.97
C THR A 3 -6.04 31.47 17.88
N GLY A 4 -6.56 30.36 18.40
CA GLY A 4 -5.86 29.08 18.41
C GLY A 4 -5.55 28.64 16.98
N GLU A 5 -4.28 28.37 16.73
CA GLU A 5 -3.81 27.65 15.54
C GLU A 5 -4.43 26.26 15.57
N GLN A 6 -5.52 26.07 14.82
CA GLN A 6 -6.16 24.78 14.67
C GLN A 6 -5.33 24.00 13.64
N TYR A 7 -4.30 23.30 14.12
CA TYR A 7 -3.54 22.37 13.30
C TYR A 7 -4.53 21.38 12.65
N LEU A 8 -4.64 21.50 11.33
CA LEU A 8 -5.47 20.66 10.47
C LEU A 8 -4.98 19.22 10.61
N PHE A 9 -5.59 18.44 11.52
CA PHE A 9 -5.57 16.99 11.41
C PHE A 9 -6.41 16.66 10.17
N VAL A 10 -5.80 16.70 8.99
CA VAL A 10 -6.46 16.22 7.78
C VAL A 10 -6.53 14.71 7.92
N ASP A 11 -7.69 14.21 8.30
CA ASP A 11 -7.96 12.80 8.28
C ASP A 11 -8.06 12.34 6.82
N VAL A 12 -7.26 11.34 6.47
CA VAL A 12 -7.29 10.66 5.18
C VAL A 12 -7.80 9.24 5.37
N THR A 13 -8.46 8.71 4.34
CA THR A 13 -8.97 7.34 4.35
C THR A 13 -7.94 6.41 3.72
N CYS A 14 -7.55 5.35 4.44
CA CYS A 14 -6.69 4.31 3.89
C CYS A 14 -7.37 3.63 2.70
N TYR A 15 -6.71 3.62 1.54
CA TYR A 15 -7.22 2.99 0.32
C TYR A 15 -7.46 1.48 0.46
N SER A 16 -6.67 0.80 1.32
CA SER A 16 -6.77 -0.65 1.50
C SER A 16 -7.90 -1.08 2.44
N CYS A 17 -8.01 -0.46 3.62
CA CYS A 17 -8.93 -0.92 4.67
C CYS A 17 -10.07 0.05 4.98
N GLY A 18 -10.11 1.23 4.35
CA GLY A 18 -11.16 2.22 4.55
C GLY A 18 -11.12 2.94 5.90
N LYS A 19 -10.11 2.68 6.75
CA LYS A 19 -9.97 3.36 8.05
C LYS A 19 -9.54 4.81 7.86
N LEU A 20 -10.17 5.71 8.62
CA LEU A 20 -9.73 7.09 8.79
C LEU A 20 -8.44 7.14 9.61
N MET A 21 -7.55 8.04 9.23
CA MET A 21 -6.29 8.24 9.93
C MET A 21 -5.69 9.62 9.65
N ALA A 22 -4.87 10.10 10.57
CA ALA A 22 -4.11 11.34 10.36
C ALA A 22 -3.21 11.22 9.12
N LEU A 23 -3.13 12.29 8.33
CA LEU A 23 -2.21 12.39 7.19
C LEU A 23 -0.75 12.07 7.58
N THR A 24 -0.33 12.48 8.77
CA THR A 24 1.01 12.20 9.33
C THR A 24 1.25 10.71 9.63
N ASN A 25 0.19 9.91 9.66
CA ASN A 25 0.22 8.47 9.87
C ASN A 25 -0.21 7.71 8.60
N SER A 26 0.19 8.22 7.44
CA SER A 26 -0.10 7.61 6.15
C SER A 26 1.14 7.55 5.26
N THR A 27 1.23 6.52 4.43
CA THR A 27 2.21 6.41 3.34
C THR A 27 1.51 6.62 2.01
N GLU A 28 2.10 7.43 1.13
CA GLU A 28 1.62 7.57 -0.24
C GLU A 28 2.31 6.58 -1.16
N VAL A 29 1.52 5.79 -1.89
CA VAL A 29 2.00 4.88 -2.92
C VAL A 29 1.12 5.10 -4.14
N ASP A 30 1.72 5.54 -5.25
CA ASP A 30 1.01 5.77 -6.51
C ASP A 30 -0.23 6.68 -6.34
N GLY A 31 -0.04 7.81 -5.65
CA GLY A 31 -1.10 8.80 -5.37
C GLY A 31 -2.18 8.35 -4.38
N ARG A 32 -2.09 7.13 -3.83
CA ARG A 32 -3.05 6.56 -2.87
C ARG A 32 -2.44 6.55 -1.47
N LYS A 33 -3.22 6.97 -0.47
CA LYS A 33 -2.82 6.97 0.95
C LYS A 33 -3.16 5.63 1.61
N PHE A 34 -2.21 5.07 2.34
CA PHE A 34 -2.36 3.81 3.06
C PHE A 34 -1.99 3.98 4.53
N CYS A 35 -2.59 3.15 5.37
CA CYS A 35 -2.14 3.01 6.76
C CYS A 35 -0.87 2.18 6.85
N ASN A 36 -0.04 2.44 7.87
CA ASN A 36 1.20 1.70 8.09
C ASN A 36 0.96 0.18 8.13
N ASN A 37 -0.06 -0.29 8.85
CA ASN A 37 -0.40 -1.72 8.88
C ASN A 37 -0.66 -2.30 7.48
N CYS A 38 -1.42 -1.60 6.63
CA CYS A 38 -1.69 -2.10 5.27
C CYS A 38 -0.51 -1.92 4.31
N ILE A 39 0.48 -1.10 4.64
CA ILE A 39 1.73 -0.98 3.88
C ILE A 39 2.66 -2.14 4.22
N GLU A 40 2.86 -2.39 5.51
CA GLU A 40 3.73 -3.47 6.00
C GLU A 40 3.26 -4.84 5.50
N GLU A 41 1.94 -5.07 5.46
CA GLU A 41 1.34 -6.31 4.93
C GLU A 41 1.43 -6.46 3.40
N ARG A 42 1.94 -5.45 2.67
CA ARG A 42 1.99 -5.41 1.19
C ARG A 42 3.40 -5.41 0.62
N GLU A 43 4.42 -5.64 1.43
CA GLU A 43 5.79 -5.70 0.94
C GLU A 43 6.09 -7.01 0.23
N CYS A 44 6.77 -6.92 -0.91
CA CYS A 44 7.27 -8.08 -1.62
C CYS A 44 8.21 -8.89 -0.73
N ALA A 45 7.95 -10.17 -0.55
CA ALA A 45 8.76 -11.08 0.26
C ALA A 45 10.23 -11.18 -0.21
N THR A 46 10.51 -10.81 -1.46
CA THR A 46 11.85 -10.91 -2.07
C THR A 46 12.59 -9.57 -2.12
N CYS A 47 11.91 -8.50 -2.50
CA CYS A 47 12.55 -7.20 -2.77
C CYS A 47 12.05 -6.04 -1.90
N THR A 48 11.19 -6.34 -0.91
CA THR A 48 10.59 -5.40 0.07
C THR A 48 9.87 -4.20 -0.53
N LYS A 49 9.66 -4.19 -1.86
CA LYS A 49 8.87 -3.15 -2.53
C LYS A 49 7.41 -3.30 -2.11
N VAL A 50 6.78 -2.21 -1.71
CA VAL A 50 5.33 -2.17 -1.49
C VAL A 50 4.61 -2.45 -2.81
N ILE A 51 3.69 -3.40 -2.77
CA ILE A 51 2.91 -3.85 -3.92
C ILE A 51 1.53 -3.19 -3.87
N VAL A 52 1.08 -2.71 -5.03
CA VAL A 52 -0.31 -2.31 -5.27
C VAL A 52 -0.98 -3.34 -6.16
N PRO A 53 -1.65 -4.38 -5.59
CA PRO A 53 -2.19 -5.50 -6.37
C PRO A 53 -3.18 -5.08 -7.45
N ALA A 54 -3.89 -3.98 -7.23
CA ALA A 54 -4.89 -3.47 -8.18
C ALA A 54 -4.30 -3.01 -9.52
N THR A 55 -2.99 -2.75 -9.59
CA THR A 55 -2.34 -2.18 -10.79
C THR A 55 -1.02 -2.84 -11.16
N GLU A 56 -0.42 -3.65 -10.29
CA GLU A 56 0.92 -4.22 -10.51
C GLU A 56 0.94 -5.62 -11.13
N PHE A 57 -0.18 -6.35 -11.16
CA PHE A 57 -0.24 -7.69 -11.73
C PHE A 57 -0.73 -7.69 -13.18
N LYS A 58 -0.04 -8.45 -14.05
CA LYS A 58 -0.33 -8.52 -15.49
C LYS A 58 -1.60 -9.33 -15.80
N ASP A 59 -1.93 -10.28 -14.94
CA ASP A 59 -3.08 -11.17 -15.08
C ASP A 59 -3.58 -11.73 -13.73
N GLU A 60 -4.69 -12.47 -13.80
CA GLU A 60 -5.28 -13.13 -12.64
C GLU A 60 -4.35 -14.22 -12.06
N LEU A 61 -3.56 -14.89 -12.89
CA LEU A 61 -2.60 -15.92 -12.45
C LEU A 61 -1.57 -15.31 -11.51
N SER A 62 -0.92 -14.23 -11.93
CA SER A 62 0.09 -13.50 -11.14
C SER A 62 -0.50 -12.96 -9.83
N THR A 63 -1.79 -12.62 -9.84
CA THR A 63 -2.54 -12.24 -8.63
C THR A 63 -2.72 -13.42 -7.66
N GLN A 64 -3.01 -14.62 -8.17
CA GLN A 64 -3.10 -15.83 -7.34
C GLN A 64 -1.72 -16.24 -6.80
N GLU A 65 -0.68 -16.17 -7.63
CA GLU A 65 0.69 -16.48 -7.25
C GLU A 65 1.22 -15.51 -6.19
N TYR A 66 0.85 -14.23 -6.25
CA TYR A 66 1.14 -13.27 -5.19
C TYR A 66 0.53 -13.68 -3.84
N LYS A 67 -0.72 -14.16 -3.83
CA LYS A 67 -1.38 -14.60 -2.58
C LYS A 67 -0.68 -15.79 -1.92
N ILE A 68 0.06 -16.59 -2.71
CA ILE A 68 0.80 -17.75 -2.22
C ILE A 68 2.22 -17.35 -1.82
N SER A 69 2.90 -16.56 -2.67
CA SER A 69 4.34 -16.29 -2.55
C SER A 69 4.69 -14.98 -1.85
N GLY A 70 3.77 -14.02 -1.81
CA GLY A 70 4.05 -12.64 -1.41
C GLY A 70 4.98 -11.89 -2.37
N MET A 71 5.23 -12.39 -3.58
CA MET A 71 6.15 -11.75 -4.53
C MET A 71 5.46 -10.76 -5.47
N CYS A 72 6.10 -9.62 -5.75
CA CYS A 72 5.63 -8.71 -6.79
C CYS A 72 5.79 -9.31 -8.19
N GLN A 73 5.06 -8.80 -9.17
CA GLN A 73 5.10 -9.28 -10.57
C GLN A 73 6.53 -9.44 -11.09
N LYS A 74 7.38 -8.42 -10.93
CA LYS A 74 8.77 -8.44 -11.40
C LYS A 74 9.59 -9.58 -10.78
N CYS A 75 9.35 -9.91 -9.52
CA CYS A 75 10.04 -11.00 -8.84
C CYS A 75 9.47 -12.37 -9.26
N GLN A 76 8.15 -12.46 -9.47
CA GLN A 76 7.52 -13.66 -10.04
C GLN A 76 8.10 -13.96 -11.43
N ASP A 77 8.11 -12.97 -12.32
CA ASP A 77 8.66 -13.06 -13.68
C ASP A 77 10.12 -13.54 -13.65
N SER A 78 10.95 -13.06 -12.71
CA SER A 78 12.35 -13.50 -12.62
C SER A 78 12.57 -14.97 -12.20
N VAL A 79 11.54 -15.63 -11.66
CA VAL A 79 11.59 -17.01 -11.17
C VAL A 79 10.82 -17.96 -12.09
N PHE A 80 9.72 -17.50 -12.68
CA PHE A 80 8.74 -18.33 -13.39
C PHE A 80 8.64 -18.06 -14.90
N ASP A 81 9.28 -17.00 -15.45
CA ASP A 81 9.37 -16.77 -16.91
C ASP A 81 10.48 -17.59 -17.59
#